data_AF-A0A1G1E4L9-F1
#
_entry.id   AF-A0A1G1E4L9-F1
#
_cell.length_a   1.000
_cell.length_b   1.000
_cell.length_c   1.000
_cell.angle_alpha   90.00
_cell.angle_beta   90.00
_cell.angle_gamma   90.00
#
_symmetry.space_group_name_H-M   'P 1'
#
loop_
_entity.id
_entity.type
_entity.pdbx_description
1 polymer ?
#
loop_
_entity_poly.entity_id
_entity_poly.type
_entity_poly.pdbx_seq_one_letter_code
_entity_poly.pdbx_strand_id
1 'polypeptide(L)'
;MVQFKDWNARFKQAGWNQFNFEVFIWDDFHDRYLISDLCGINLAYGYDAPINPIPSQTTTWTRLDREVRDKIQREFDQVSNVHKLHYRFRVH
;
A
#
# COMPACT_ATOMS: atom_id res chain seq x y z
N MET A 1 0.00 -15.36 12.98
CA MET A 1 0.49 -14.08 13.54
C MET A 1 1.84 -13.78 12.88
N VAL A 2 1.87 -12.90 11.88
CA VAL A 2 3.13 -12.50 11.22
C VAL A 2 3.96 -11.74 12.26
N GLN A 3 5.15 -12.23 12.60
CA GLN A 3 6.03 -11.46 13.47
C GLN A 3 6.58 -10.28 12.66
N PHE A 4 6.11 -9.07 12.96
CA PHE A 4 6.57 -7.80 12.36
C PHE A 4 8.05 -7.48 12.63
N LYS A 5 8.75 -8.31 13.41
CA LYS A 5 10.10 -8.05 13.92
C LYS A 5 11.21 -8.00 12.87
N ASP A 6 10.95 -8.38 11.62
CA ASP A 6 12.00 -8.57 10.61
C ASP A 6 11.87 -7.65 9.38
N TRP A 7 11.01 -6.63 9.44
CA TRP A 7 10.78 -5.75 8.28
C TRP A 7 12.04 -4.95 7.91
N ASN A 8 12.78 -4.42 8.88
CA ASN A 8 14.06 -3.74 8.62
C ASN A 8 15.05 -4.63 7.86
N ALA A 9 15.21 -5.90 8.25
CA ALA A 9 16.15 -6.79 7.56
C ALA A 9 15.70 -7.06 6.12
N ARG A 10 14.38 -7.24 5.89
CA ARG A 10 13.82 -7.44 4.55
C ARG A 10 14.03 -6.24 3.63
N PHE A 11 13.77 -5.02 4.12
CA PHE A 11 14.04 -3.80 3.36
C PHE A 11 15.54 -3.63 3.05
N LYS A 12 16.40 -3.97 4.00
CA LYS A 12 17.85 -3.97 3.78
C LYS A 12 18.30 -4.97 2.73
N GLN A 13 17.77 -6.19 2.78
CA GLN A 13 18.04 -7.23 1.79
C GLN A 13 17.56 -6.83 0.39
N ALA A 14 16.44 -6.10 0.29
CA ALA A 14 15.92 -5.55 -0.96
C ALA A 14 16.74 -4.35 -1.50
N GLY A 15 17.76 -3.88 -0.75
CA GLY A 15 18.60 -2.74 -1.15
C GLY A 15 17.91 -1.38 -1.00
N TRP A 16 16.95 -1.26 -0.09
CA TRP A 16 16.14 -0.05 0.11
C TRP A 16 16.66 0.84 1.25
N ASN A 17 17.95 0.74 1.57
CA ASN A 17 18.62 1.40 2.71
C ASN A 17 18.60 2.95 2.65
N GLN A 18 18.34 3.50 1.47
CA GLN A 18 18.30 4.94 1.21
C GLN A 18 16.92 5.56 1.41
N PHE A 19 15.90 4.74 1.64
CA PHE A 19 14.52 5.18 1.77
C PHE A 19 14.05 5.10 3.22
N ASN A 20 13.23 6.06 3.64
CA ASN A 20 12.56 6.02 4.91
C ASN A 20 11.13 5.55 4.69
N PHE A 21 10.72 4.48 5.38
CA PHE A 21 9.34 4.00 5.32
C PHE A 21 8.66 4.22 6.65
N GLU A 22 7.40 4.65 6.58
CA GLU A 22 6.49 4.60 7.70
C GLU A 22 5.37 3.62 7.34
N VAL A 23 5.21 2.60 8.17
CA VAL A 23 4.27 1.51 7.96
C VAL A 23 3.11 1.68 8.94
N PHE A 24 1.89 1.62 8.41
CA PHE A 24 0.64 1.70 9.15
C PHE A 24 -0.14 0.42 8.91
N ILE A 25 -0.61 -0.21 10.00
CA ILE A 25 -1.47 -1.38 9.95
C ILE A 25 -2.84 -0.97 10.47
N TRP A 26 -3.80 -0.91 9.57
CA TRP A 26 -5.20 -0.60 9.87
C TRP A 26 -5.99 -1.90 10.07
N ASP A 27 -7.26 -1.75 10.45
CA ASP A 27 -8.24 -2.83 10.43
C ASP A 27 -8.52 -3.31 8.99
N ASP A 28 -9.42 -4.29 8.85
CA ASP A 28 -9.62 -4.98 7.58
C ASP A 28 -10.27 -4.06 6.54
N PHE A 29 -9.62 -3.91 5.39
CA PHE A 29 -10.13 -3.22 4.20
C PHE A 29 -9.74 -3.99 2.94
N HIS A 30 -10.62 -4.01 1.94
CA HIS A 30 -10.44 -4.86 0.75
C HIS A 30 -9.77 -4.16 -0.44
N ASP A 31 -9.96 -2.85 -0.54
CA ASP A 31 -9.50 -2.09 -1.69
C ASP A 31 -8.00 -1.80 -1.60
N ARG A 32 -7.34 -1.83 -2.76
CA ARG A 32 -5.89 -1.72 -2.87
C ARG A 32 -5.57 -0.58 -3.83
N TYR A 33 -4.75 0.36 -3.35
CA TYR A 33 -4.43 1.57 -4.08
C TYR A 33 -2.93 1.86 -4.01
N LEU A 34 -2.40 2.43 -5.08
CA LEU A 34 -1.14 3.17 -5.06
C LEU A 34 -1.48 4.65 -5.12
N ILE A 35 -1.15 5.39 -4.07
CA ILE A 35 -1.33 6.83 -3.99
C ILE A 35 0.05 7.48 -3.99
N SER A 36 0.23 8.50 -4.85
CA SER A 36 1.46 9.27 -4.98
C SER A 36 1.13 10.74 -5.23
N ASP A 37 2.15 11.59 -5.13
CA ASP A 37 2.04 13.02 -5.44
C ASP A 37 1.62 13.26 -6.91
N LEU A 38 1.97 12.34 -7.82
CA LEU A 38 1.64 12.44 -9.24
C LEU A 38 0.22 11.95 -9.55
N CYS A 39 -0.16 10.77 -9.05
CA CYS A 39 -1.46 10.17 -9.32
C CYS A 39 -1.86 9.10 -8.30
N GLY A 40 -3.13 8.70 -8.35
CA GLY A 40 -3.63 7.49 -7.70
C GLY A 40 -3.90 6.39 -8.72
N ILE A 41 -3.72 5.13 -8.35
CA ILE A 41 -4.00 3.95 -9.17
C ILE A 41 -4.79 2.94 -8.34
N ASN A 42 -5.90 2.45 -8.89
CA ASN A 42 -6.62 1.30 -8.37
C ASN A 42 -5.91 0.00 -8.78
N LEU A 43 -5.56 -0.82 -7.79
CA LEU A 43 -4.84 -2.08 -7.94
C LEU A 43 -5.74 -3.24 -7.50
N ALA A 44 -6.69 -3.67 -8.35
CA ALA A 44 -7.67 -4.70 -7.99
C ALA A 44 -7.06 -6.04 -7.47
N TYR A 45 -5.80 -6.33 -7.82
CA TYR A 45 -5.03 -7.49 -7.32
C TYR A 45 -3.78 -7.10 -6.53
N GLY A 46 -3.62 -5.81 -6.18
CA GLY A 46 -2.42 -5.29 -5.57
C GLY A 46 -1.19 -5.48 -6.48
N TYR A 47 -0.04 -5.73 -5.84
CA TYR A 47 1.23 -6.02 -6.52
C TYR A 47 1.46 -7.51 -6.80
N ASP A 48 0.50 -8.38 -6.51
CA ASP A 48 0.59 -9.83 -6.77
C ASP A 48 0.31 -10.13 -8.26
N ALA A 49 1.12 -9.55 -9.13
CA ALA A 49 1.06 -9.76 -10.56
C ALA A 49 2.06 -10.86 -10.97
N PRO A 50 1.66 -11.83 -11.81
CA PRO A 50 2.57 -12.86 -12.28
C PRO A 50 3.68 -12.26 -13.13
N ILE A 51 4.91 -12.75 -12.97
CA ILE A 51 6.09 -12.31 -13.73
C ILE A 51 5.94 -12.63 -15.23
N ASN A 52 5.31 -13.75 -15.56
CA ASN A 52 5.03 -14.19 -16.92
C ASN A 52 3.52 -14.43 -17.09
N PRO A 53 2.70 -13.37 -17.21
CA PRO A 53 1.26 -13.51 -17.28
C PRO A 53 0.84 -14.18 -18.59
N ILE A 54 0.01 -15.22 -18.49
CA ILE A 54 -0.83 -15.62 -19.64
C ILE A 54 -2.00 -14.61 -19.78
N PRO A 55 -2.67 -14.52 -20.93
CA PRO A 55 -3.74 -13.54 -21.13
C PRO A 55 -4.84 -13.58 -20.06
N SER A 56 -5.19 -14.76 -19.55
CA SER A 56 -6.18 -14.92 -18.47
C SER A 56 -5.69 -14.48 -17.08
N GLN A 57 -4.41 -14.18 -16.93
CA GLN A 57 -3.77 -13.70 -15.70
C GLN A 57 -3.41 -12.21 -15.78
N THR A 58 -3.81 -11.52 -16.84
CA THR A 58 -3.56 -10.09 -16.97
C THR A 58 -4.44 -9.32 -16.00
N THR A 59 -3.82 -8.51 -15.15
CA THR A 59 -4.52 -7.58 -14.28
C THR A 59 -4.57 -6.20 -14.93
N THR A 60 -5.68 -5.49 -14.73
CA THR A 60 -5.84 -4.11 -15.21
C THR A 60 -5.74 -3.16 -14.03
N TRP A 61 -4.85 -2.18 -14.14
CA TRP A 61 -4.74 -1.09 -13.19
C TRP A 61 -5.34 0.17 -13.80
N THR A 62 -6.17 0.85 -13.02
CA THR A 62 -6.92 2.02 -13.53
C THR A 62 -6.48 3.27 -12.77
N ARG A 63 -6.16 4.32 -13.50
CA ARG A 63 -5.86 5.63 -12.91
C ARG A 63 -7.10 6.14 -12.17
N LEU A 64 -6.88 6.66 -10.96
CA LEU A 64 -7.90 7.33 -10.17
C LEU A 64 -7.99 8.80 -10.56
N ASP A 65 -9.21 9.31 -10.57
CA ASP A 65 -9.44 10.75 -10.60
C ASP A 65 -8.96 11.40 -9.30
N ARG A 66 -8.64 12.70 -9.39
CA ARG A 66 -8.09 13.46 -8.28
C ARG A 66 -9.00 13.43 -7.05
N GLU A 67 -10.31 13.63 -7.25
CA GLU A 67 -11.27 13.66 -6.14
C GLU A 67 -11.32 12.31 -5.40
N VAL A 68 -11.27 11.21 -6.14
CA VAL A 68 -11.26 9.85 -5.58
C VAL A 68 -9.95 9.59 -4.84
N ARG A 69 -8.81 9.93 -5.43
CA ARG A 69 -7.49 9.84 -4.78
C ARG A 69 -7.46 10.61 -3.46
N ASP A 70 -7.92 11.86 -3.47
CA ASP A 70 -7.88 12.74 -2.30
C ASP A 70 -8.84 12.25 -1.20
N LYS A 71 -9.97 11.62 -1.58
CA LYS A 71 -10.89 10.98 -0.64
C LYS A 71 -10.25 9.75 0.02
N ILE A 72 -9.64 8.86 -0.76
CA ILE A 72 -8.94 7.66 -0.25
C ILE A 72 -7.82 8.06 0.70
N GLN A 73 -7.03 9.09 0.37
CA GLN A 73 -5.96 9.56 1.26
C GLN A 73 -6.52 10.05 2.61
N ARG A 74 -7.66 10.77 2.59
CA ARG A 74 -8.34 11.23 3.81
C ARG A 74 -8.92 10.10 4.65
N GLU A 75 -9.30 8.99 4.03
CA GLU A 75 -9.84 7.79 4.70
C GLU A 75 -8.83 7.16 5.67
N PHE A 76 -7.54 7.22 5.34
CA PHE A 76 -6.44 6.71 6.16
C PHE A 76 -5.78 7.82 7.01
N ASP A 77 -6.40 8.99 7.11
CA ASP A 77 -6.02 9.96 8.13
C ASP A 77 -6.53 9.46 9.50
N GLN A 78 -5.66 9.49 10.51
CA GLN A 78 -6.02 9.09 11.88
C GLN A 78 -7.20 9.90 12.44
N VAL A 79 -7.38 11.16 12.02
CA VAL A 79 -8.50 11.98 12.50
C VAL A 79 -9.82 11.66 11.82
N SER A 80 -9.81 10.92 10.70
CA SER A 80 -11.02 10.58 9.95
C SER A 80 -11.92 9.60 10.69
N ASN A 81 -11.33 8.76 11.56
CA ASN A 81 -11.97 7.65 12.26
C ASN A 81 -12.73 6.67 11.35
N VAL A 82 -12.39 6.62 10.05
CA VAL A 82 -12.99 5.64 9.12
C VAL A 82 -12.42 4.24 9.38
N HIS A 83 -11.10 4.16 9.55
CA HIS A 83 -10.36 2.93 9.85
C HIS A 83 -9.69 3.01 11.21
N LYS A 84 -9.61 1.88 11.91
CA LYS A 84 -8.91 1.75 13.19
C LYS A 84 -7.44 1.39 12.97
N LEU A 85 -6.54 2.30 13.35
CA LEU A 85 -5.10 2.01 13.33
C LEU A 85 -4.72 1.05 14.46
N HIS A 86 -4.10 -0.07 14.11
CA HIS A 86 -3.56 -1.05 15.06
C HIS A 86 -2.08 -0.84 15.36
N TYR A 87 -1.27 -0.57 14.33
CA TYR A 87 0.18 -0.40 14.49
C TYR A 87 0.74 0.70 13.60
N ARG A 88 1.79 1.37 14.08
CA ARG A 88 2.59 2.35 13.31
C ARG A 88 4.05 2.19 13.67
N PHE A 89 4.93 2.05 12.68
CA PHE A 89 6.37 1.97 12.91
C PHE A 89 7.17 2.52 11.73
N ARG A 90 8.41 2.92 12.00
CA ARG A 90 9.36 3.41 11.00
C ARG A 90 10.40 2.34 10.68
N VAL A 91 10.81 2.30 9.42
CA VAL A 91 11.87 1.43 8.89
C VAL A 91 12.93 2.34 8.26
N HIS A 92 14.19 2.07 8.61
CA HIS A 92 15.40 2.77 8.16
C HIS A 92 16.41 1.78 7.58
#